data_AF-A0A0D2Y6X1-F1
#
_entry.id   AF-A0A0D2Y6X1-F1
#
_cell.length_a   1.000
_cell.length_b   1.000
_cell.length_c   1.000
_cell.angle_alpha   90.00
_cell.angle_beta   90.00
_cell.angle_gamma   90.00
#
_symmetry.space_group_name_H-M   'P 1'
#
loop_
_entity.id
_entity.type
_entity.pdbx_description
1 polymer ?
#
loop_
_entity_poly.entity_id
_entity_poly.type
_entity_poly.pdbx_seq_one_letter_code
_entity_poly.pdbx_strand_id
1 'polypeptide(L)'
;MFDRPFWYQLTYSPVAVDQTNLRCDVYINNPKGPFKLNGAAMVFLEREIQQRLLAFENQYKQLITSRDEAIGNSDQAKIADAVEMHRRQEADRGFEIKPTALKQQNGDAKLSKADRSK
;
A
#
# COMPACT_ATOMS: atom_id res chain seq x y z
N MET A 1 -37.61 -2.54 -9.93
CA MET A 1 -36.53 -3.40 -9.39
C MET A 1 -36.10 -4.33 -10.50
N PHE A 2 -34.82 -4.35 -10.88
CA PHE A 2 -34.33 -5.30 -11.88
C PHE A 2 -34.42 -6.69 -11.27
N ASP A 3 -35.28 -7.53 -11.82
CA ASP A 3 -35.47 -8.92 -11.44
C ASP A 3 -34.23 -9.70 -11.94
N ARG A 4 -33.10 -9.52 -11.25
CA ARG A 4 -31.82 -10.14 -11.63
C ARG A 4 -31.86 -11.59 -11.16
N PRO A 5 -31.75 -12.58 -12.06
CA PRO A 5 -31.81 -14.00 -11.71
C PRO A 5 -30.57 -14.48 -10.95
N PHE A 6 -29.58 -13.61 -10.75
CA PHE A 6 -28.32 -13.90 -10.08
C PHE A 6 -27.72 -12.63 -9.46
N TRP A 7 -26.87 -12.84 -8.47
CA TRP A 7 -25.99 -11.87 -7.85
C TRP A 7 -24.55 -12.26 -8.16
N TYR A 8 -23.62 -11.31 -8.08
CA TYR A 8 -22.21 -11.64 -8.26
C TYR A 8 -21.34 -10.79 -7.35
N GLN A 9 -20.18 -11.32 -6.99
CA GLN A 9 -19.13 -10.64 -6.25
C GLN A 9 -17.88 -10.57 -7.11
N LEU A 10 -17.34 -9.35 -7.25
CA LEU A 10 -16.06 -9.12 -7.91
C LEU A 10 -15.00 -8.90 -6.84
N THR A 11 -13.94 -9.70 -6.91
CA THR A 11 -12.75 -9.55 -6.06
C THR A 11 -11.58 -9.14 -6.95
N TYR A 12 -11.04 -7.95 -6.70
CA TYR A 12 -9.91 -7.39 -7.42
C TYR A 12 -8.62 -7.66 -6.62
N SER A 13 -7.58 -8.14 -7.30
CA SER A 13 -6.27 -8.39 -6.70
C SER A 13 -5.20 -7.80 -7.62
N PRO A 14 -4.80 -6.52 -7.41
CA PRO A 14 -3.82 -5.86 -8.25
C PRO A 14 -2.45 -6.52 -8.11
N VAL A 15 -1.83 -6.84 -9.24
CA VAL A 15 -0.45 -7.37 -9.34
C VAL A 15 0.51 -6.26 -9.79
N ALA A 16 0.08 -5.46 -10.76
CA ALA A 16 0.76 -4.26 -11.25
C ALA A 16 -0.27 -3.17 -11.60
N VAL A 17 0.19 -2.00 -12.07
CA VAL A 17 -0.67 -0.84 -12.39
C VAL A 17 -1.70 -1.16 -13.47
N ASP A 18 -1.32 -1.98 -14.45
CA ASP A 18 -2.10 -2.39 -15.62
C ASP A 18 -2.42 -3.90 -15.61
N GLN A 19 -2.17 -4.56 -14.47
CA GLN A 19 -2.39 -5.99 -14.33
C GLN A 19 -3.13 -6.28 -13.04
N THR A 20 -4.43 -6.52 -13.15
CA THR A 20 -5.29 -6.90 -12.02
C THR A 20 -5.85 -8.30 -12.22
N ASN A 21 -5.58 -9.19 -11.26
CA ASN A 21 -6.28 -10.47 -11.20
C ASN A 21 -7.72 -10.21 -10.74
N LEU A 22 -8.68 -10.69 -11.53
CA LEU A 22 -10.09 -10.55 -11.23
C LEU A 22 -10.73 -11.92 -10.99
N ARG A 23 -11.40 -12.06 -9.86
CA ARG A 23 -12.29 -13.20 -9.58
C ARG A 23 -13.74 -12.72 -9.58
N CYS A 24 -14.58 -13.39 -10.36
CA CYS A 24 -16.03 -13.17 -10.39
C CYS A 24 -16.75 -14.41 -9.85
N ASP A 25 -17.35 -14.29 -8.66
CA ASP A 25 -18.18 -15.34 -8.06
C ASP A 25 -19.65 -15.02 -8.37
N VAL A 26 -20.36 -15.95 -9.02
CA VAL A 26 -21.77 -15.76 -9.39
C VAL A 26 -22.65 -16.63 -8.50
N TYR A 27 -23.67 -16.01 -7.92
CA TYR A 27 -24.62 -16.60 -6.98
C TYR A 27 -26.02 -16.58 -7.58
N ILE A 28 -26.73 -17.69 -7.46
CA ILE A 28 -28.07 -17.85 -8.03
C ILE A 28 -29.03 -18.25 -6.91
N ASN A 29 -30.21 -17.64 -6.87
CA ASN A 29 -31.28 -18.07 -5.99
C ASN A 29 -32.10 -19.14 -6.71
N ASN A 30 -31.53 -20.32 -6.98
CA ASN A 30 -32.35 -21.43 -7.46
C ASN A 30 -32.30 -22.64 -6.52
N PRO A 31 -33.39 -22.93 -5.79
CA PRO A 31 -33.51 -24.15 -5.02
C PRO A 31 -33.92 -25.39 -5.85
N LYS A 32 -34.32 -25.27 -7.13
CA LYS A 32 -34.74 -26.42 -7.95
C LYS A 32 -34.37 -26.29 -9.44
N GLY A 33 -33.42 -27.11 -9.89
CA GLY A 33 -33.15 -27.39 -11.30
C GLY A 33 -31.85 -26.80 -11.86
N PRO A 34 -31.37 -27.30 -13.02
CA PRO A 34 -30.12 -26.86 -13.63
C PRO A 34 -30.26 -25.41 -14.11
N PHE A 35 -29.52 -24.51 -13.47
CA PHE A 35 -29.42 -23.12 -13.89
C PHE A 35 -28.51 -23.00 -15.11
N LYS A 36 -28.98 -22.26 -16.13
CA LYS A 36 -28.16 -21.85 -17.26
C LYS A 36 -28.18 -20.33 -17.33
N LEU A 37 -27.01 -19.71 -17.21
CA LEU A 37 -26.88 -18.28 -17.50
C LEU A 37 -27.11 -18.09 -19.00
N ASN A 38 -28.11 -17.28 -19.37
CA ASN A 38 -28.39 -16.97 -20.76
C ASN A 38 -27.15 -16.32 -21.40
N GLY A 39 -26.81 -16.65 -22.64
CA GLY A 39 -25.69 -16.06 -23.37
C GLY A 39 -25.76 -14.53 -23.44
N ALA A 40 -26.95 -13.94 -23.57
CA ALA A 40 -27.11 -12.49 -23.52
C ALA A 40 -26.75 -11.89 -22.14
N ALA A 41 -27.05 -12.61 -21.05
CA ALA A 41 -26.71 -12.19 -19.70
C ALA A 41 -25.20 -12.36 -19.42
N MET A 42 -24.56 -13.39 -19.98
CA MET A 42 -23.10 -13.56 -19.94
C MET A 42 -22.39 -12.40 -20.64
N VAL A 43 -22.79 -12.05 -21.86
CA VAL A 43 -22.18 -10.96 -22.63
C VAL A 43 -22.36 -9.61 -21.92
N PHE A 44 -23.53 -9.38 -21.33
CA PHE A 44 -23.77 -8.19 -20.51
C PHE A 44 -22.83 -8.15 -19.30
N LEU A 45 -22.73 -9.26 -18.56
CA LEU A 45 -21.89 -9.36 -17.37
C LEU A 45 -20.41 -9.18 -17.72
N GLU A 46 -19.94 -9.77 -18.81
CA GLU A 46 -18.57 -9.62 -19.28
C GLU A 46 -18.24 -8.16 -19.60
N ARG A 47 -19.13 -7.47 -20.33
CA ARG A 47 -18.95 -6.04 -20.64
C ARG A 47 -18.96 -5.19 -19.37
N GLU A 48 -19.86 -5.46 -18.43
CA GLU A 48 -19.92 -4.75 -17.15
C GLU A 48 -18.62 -4.97 -16.34
N ILE A 49 -18.13 -6.21 -16.30
CA ILE A 49 -16.89 -6.57 -15.63
C ILE A 49 -15.69 -5.82 -16.24
N GLN A 50 -15.57 -5.81 -17.57
CA GLN A 50 -14.48 -5.11 -18.26
C GLN A 50 -14.48 -3.60 -17.96
N GLN A 51 -15.67 -2.98 -17.96
CA GLN A 51 -15.80 -1.56 -17.62
C GLN A 51 -15.38 -1.28 -16.17
N ARG A 52 -15.80 -2.12 -15.22
CA ARG A 52 -15.42 -1.98 -13.82
C ARG A 52 -13.93 -2.23 -13.58
N LEU A 53 -13.33 -3.19 -14.30
CA LEU A 53 -11.90 -3.47 -14.24
C LEU A 53 -11.08 -2.26 -14.70
N LEU A 54 -11.44 -1.66 -15.84
CA LEU A 54 -10.77 -0.47 -16.35
C LEU A 54 -10.90 0.72 -15.37
N ALA A 55 -12.07 0.90 -14.76
CA ALA A 55 -12.26 1.94 -13.75
C ALA A 55 -11.36 1.70 -12.52
N PHE A 56 -11.29 0.45 -12.05
CA PHE A 56 -10.44 0.06 -10.93
C PHE A 56 -8.95 0.32 -11.22
N GLU A 57 -8.45 -0.09 -12.38
CA GLU A 57 -7.04 0.10 -12.78
C GLU A 57 -6.69 1.60 -12.88
N ASN A 58 -7.57 2.41 -13.43
CA ASN A 58 -7.37 3.87 -13.47
C ASN A 58 -7.31 4.49 -12.07
N GLN A 59 -8.20 4.07 -11.16
CA GLN A 59 -8.17 4.52 -9.77
C GLN A 59 -6.89 4.08 -9.05
N TYR A 60 -6.48 2.82 -9.24
CA TYR A 60 -5.27 2.27 -8.66
C TYR A 60 -4.02 3.01 -9.16
N LYS A 61 -3.96 3.33 -10.46
CA LYS A 61 -2.90 4.15 -11.05
C LYS A 61 -2.81 5.53 -10.41
N GLN A 62 -3.92 6.23 -10.26
CA GLN A 62 -3.96 7.55 -9.60
C GLN A 62 -3.44 7.50 -8.17
N LEU A 63 -3.80 6.46 -7.41
CA LEU A 63 -3.35 6.29 -6.02
C LEU A 63 -1.84 6.04 -5.94
N ILE A 64 -1.26 5.25 -6.86
CA ILE A 64 0.19 5.03 -6.90
C ILE A 64 0.91 6.30 -7.31
N THR A 65 0.46 6.99 -8.36
CA THR A 65 1.08 8.25 -8.81
C THR A 65 1.01 9.32 -7.72
N SER A 66 -0.13 9.48 -7.06
CA SER A 66 -0.27 10.42 -5.93
C SER A 66 0.62 10.04 -4.75
N ARG A 67 0.82 8.75 -4.49
CA ARG A 67 1.76 8.27 -3.46
C ARG A 67 3.20 8.60 -3.83
N ASP A 68 3.61 8.37 -5.07
CA ASP A 68 4.97 8.68 -5.53
C ASP A 68 5.24 10.20 -5.51
N GLU A 69 4.22 11.01 -5.81
CA GLU A 69 4.27 12.46 -5.68
C GLU A 69 4.33 12.91 -4.21
N ALA A 70 3.59 12.26 -3.32
CA ALA A 70 3.59 12.54 -1.87
C ALA A 70 4.88 12.07 -1.16
N ILE A 71 5.52 11.01 -1.67
CA ILE A 71 6.87 10.57 -1.27
C ILE A 71 7.94 11.34 -2.08
N GLY A 72 7.54 12.34 -2.85
CA GLY A 72 8.43 13.26 -3.54
C GLY A 72 9.36 13.92 -2.52
N ASN A 73 10.65 13.59 -2.65
CA ASN A 73 11.88 14.04 -1.99
C ASN A 73 11.96 15.52 -1.52
N SER A 74 11.00 16.37 -1.91
CA SER A 74 10.94 17.79 -1.60
C SER A 74 10.82 18.07 -0.11
N ASP A 75 10.04 17.28 0.65
CA ASP A 75 9.86 17.54 2.08
C ASP A 75 11.07 17.04 2.87
N GLN A 76 11.68 15.93 2.46
CA GLN A 76 12.94 15.46 3.05
C GLN A 76 14.10 16.40 2.75
N ALA A 77 14.19 16.97 1.54
CA ALA A 77 15.17 18.00 1.20
C ALA A 77 14.97 19.29 2.01
N LYS A 78 13.73 19.78 2.13
CA LYS A 78 13.41 20.94 2.99
C LYS A 78 13.76 20.71 4.45
N ILE A 79 13.48 19.51 4.98
CA ILE A 79 13.84 19.15 6.36
C ILE A 79 15.36 19.12 6.52
N ALA A 80 16.09 18.53 5.57
CA ALA A 80 17.56 18.50 5.60
C ALA A 80 18.16 19.92 5.55
N ASP A 81 17.65 20.77 4.67
CA ASP A 81 18.09 22.17 4.57
C ASP A 81 17.78 22.96 5.85
N ALA A 82 16.59 22.80 6.42
CA ALA A 82 16.20 23.43 7.68
C ALA A 82 17.08 22.96 8.85
N VAL A 83 17.40 21.67 8.91
CA VAL A 83 18.30 21.10 9.92
C VAL A 83 19.72 21.65 9.77
N GLU A 84 20.25 21.73 8.55
CA GLU A 84 21.59 22.28 8.32
C GLU A 84 21.66 23.79 8.62
N MET A 85 20.63 24.56 8.26
CA MET A 85 20.55 25.97 8.66
C MET A 85 20.48 26.13 10.19
N HIS A 86 19.69 25.31 10.87
CA HIS A 86 19.62 25.33 12.32
C HIS A 86 20.96 24.97 12.97
N ARG A 87 21.65 23.92 12.47
CA ARG A 87 22.98 23.52 12.92
C ARG A 87 24.00 24.66 12.85
N ARG A 88 24.00 25.43 11.76
CA ARG A 88 24.88 26.60 11.60
C ARG A 88 24.57 27.70 12.60
N GLN A 89 23.27 27.98 12.84
CA GLN A 89 22.86 28.97 13.82
C GLN A 89 23.28 28.59 15.26
N GLU A 90 23.17 27.31 15.62
CA GLU A 90 23.59 26.83 16.94
C GLU A 90 25.13 26.91 17.10
N ALA A 91 25.89 26.66 16.03
CA ALA A 91 27.34 26.83 16.01
C ALA A 91 27.74 28.31 16.20
N ASP A 92 27.08 29.24 15.50
CA ASP A 92 27.33 30.69 15.61
C ASP A 92 26.95 31.23 17.00
N ARG A 93 25.92 30.68 17.63
CA ARG A 93 25.44 31.07 18.98
C ARG A 93 26.19 30.36 20.11
N GLY A 94 27.03 29.37 19.81
CA GLY A 94 27.77 28.58 20.79
C GLY A 94 26.92 27.56 21.58
N PHE A 95 25.71 27.24 21.11
CA PHE A 95 24.82 26.22 21.69
C PHE A 95 24.98 24.84 21.05
N GLU A 96 25.95 24.69 20.15
CA GLU A 96 26.25 23.40 19.53
C GLU A 96 26.52 22.32 20.59
N ILE A 97 25.71 21.25 20.56
CA ILE A 97 25.91 20.07 21.39
C ILE A 97 27.07 19.29 20.80
N LYS A 98 28.27 19.51 21.33
CA LYS A 98 29.44 18.69 20.98
C LYS A 98 29.19 17.25 21.47
N PRO A 99 29.45 16.22 20.65
CA PRO A 99 29.48 14.85 21.14
C PRO A 99 30.44 14.84 22.33
N THR A 100 29.93 14.57 23.52
CA THR A 100 30.80 14.29 24.67
C THR A 100 31.63 13.12 24.22
N ALA A 101 32.96 13.29 24.12
CA ALA A 101 33.85 12.19 23.88
C ALA A 101 33.57 11.18 24.99
N LEU A 102 32.81 10.12 24.68
CA LEU A 102 32.63 8.99 25.56
C LEU A 102 34.05 8.52 25.83
N LYS A 103 34.58 8.86 27.01
CA LYS A 103 35.76 8.18 27.53
C LYS A 103 35.35 6.72 27.49
N GLN A 104 35.93 5.96 26.56
CA GLN A 104 35.92 4.51 26.61
C GLN A 104 36.55 4.16 27.95
N GLN A 105 35.73 4.01 28.99
CA GLN A 105 36.10 3.23 30.14
C GLN A 105 36.23 1.82 29.60
N ASN A 106 37.48 1.42 29.33
CA ASN A 106 37.90 0.04 29.36
C ASN A 106 37.54 -0.51 30.74
N GLY A 107 36.30 -0.94 30.88
CA GLY A 107 35.84 -1.75 32.00
C GLY A 107 35.34 -3.03 31.37
N ASP A 108 36.02 -4.13 31.68
CA ASP A 108 35.57 -5.51 31.45
C ASP A 108 34.18 -5.73 32.09
N ALA A 109 33.14 -5.21 31.46
CA ALA A 109 31.78 -5.59 31.76
C ALA A 109 31.55 -6.91 31.02
N LYS A 110 31.82 -8.02 31.72
CA LYS A 110 31.34 -9.35 31.36
C LYS A 110 29.85 -9.25 31.00
N LEU A 111 29.55 -9.22 29.70
CA LEU A 111 28.21 -9.48 29.19
C LEU A 111 27.93 -10.96 29.45
N SER A 112 27.28 -11.24 30.58
CA SER A 112 26.67 -12.53 30.83
C SER A 112 25.62 -12.75 29.74
N LYS A 113 25.96 -13.58 28.74
CA LYS A 113 25.00 -14.07 27.76
C LYS A 113 24.00 -14.95 28.50
N ALA A 114 22.80 -14.43 28.75
CA ALA A 114 21.63 -15.26 28.96
C ALA A 114 21.17 -15.74 27.58
N ASP A 115 21.69 -16.88 27.13
CA ASP A 115 21.11 -17.63 26.03
C ASP A 115 20.62 -18.98 26.56
N ARG A 116 19.30 -19.12 26.57
CA ARG A 116 18.59 -20.37 26.79
C ARG A 116 18.64 -21.16 25.49
N SER A 117 19.14 -22.39 25.51
CA SER A 117 18.63 -23.44 24.62
C SER A 117 18.92 -24.83 25.15
N LYS A 118 17.79 -25.55 25.35
CA LYS A 118 17.51 -27.00 25.37
C LYS A 118 18.41 -27.95 26.16
#